data_AF-A0A2N6A4C7-F1
#
_entry.id   AF-A0A2N6A4C7-F1
#
_cell.length_a   1.000
_cell.length_b   1.000
_cell.length_c   1.000
_cell.angle_alpha   90.00
_cell.angle_beta   90.00
_cell.angle_gamma   90.00
#
_symmetry.space_group_name_H-M   'P 1'
#
loop_
_entity.id
_entity.type
_entity.pdbx_description
1 polymer ?
#
loop_
_entity_poly.entity_id
_entity_poly.type
_entity_poly.pdbx_seq_one_letter_code
_entity_poly.pdbx_strand_id
1 'polypeptide(L)'
;MYKQYKKNQEGFTLIELLIAISVFTIGIMAAFTLALSNINTVRDNFNRVLSANLSREGLEVVRNIRDTNWLKIQDNEDCSGNVGLQICEWANGLGVGYYYADHDDTELTAFSCNDTIDNCMSLCIDVSGSCNLYLNGGTYNHDQLGTKSSMSRIIKIENICITEVDGLPVEDTRDNGPCDKSIGEVHAGIRVTSKVRWTGTNKSIDIDASELMYDWRR
;
A
#
# COMPACT_ATOMS: atom_id res chain seq x y z
N MET A 1 17.90 -80.26 3.86
CA MET A 1 17.94 -79.78 2.46
C MET A 1 17.95 -78.25 2.50
N TYR A 2 19.13 -77.62 2.42
CA TYR A 2 19.26 -76.16 2.54
C TYR A 2 19.24 -75.54 1.14
N LYS A 3 18.22 -74.74 0.85
CA LYS A 3 18.02 -74.11 -0.46
C LYS A 3 18.97 -72.91 -0.56
N GLN A 4 20.07 -73.06 -1.31
CA GLN A 4 21.00 -71.95 -1.56
C GLN A 4 20.36 -70.93 -2.52
N TYR A 5 20.13 -69.71 -2.03
CA TYR A 5 19.83 -68.56 -2.88
C TYR A 5 21.14 -68.08 -3.52
N LYS A 6 21.32 -68.31 -4.82
CA LYS A 6 22.36 -67.62 -5.59
C LYS A 6 22.06 -66.12 -5.55
N LYS A 7 22.91 -65.34 -4.88
CA LYS A 7 22.93 -63.88 -5.03
C LYS A 7 23.63 -63.57 -6.35
N ASN A 8 22.87 -63.23 -7.39
CA ASN A 8 23.40 -62.55 -8.57
C ASN A 8 23.87 -61.16 -8.13
N GLN A 9 25.17 -61.01 -7.88
CA GLN A 9 25.79 -59.70 -7.74
C GLN A 9 26.45 -59.37 -9.07
N GLU A 10 25.65 -58.86 -10.01
CA GLU A 10 26.16 -58.31 -11.25
C GLU A 10 26.75 -56.93 -10.93
N GLY A 11 28.03 -56.73 -11.28
CA GLY A 11 28.69 -55.44 -11.13
C GLY A 11 28.26 -54.47 -12.24
N PHE A 12 28.30 -53.17 -11.94
CA PHE A 12 27.96 -52.13 -12.91
C PHE A 12 29.07 -51.98 -13.95
N THR A 13 28.68 -51.76 -15.21
CA THR A 13 29.65 -51.44 -16.26
C THR A 13 30.06 -49.96 -16.19
N LEU A 14 31.25 -49.61 -16.70
CA LEU A 14 31.72 -48.22 -16.74
C LEU A 14 30.72 -47.31 -17.49
N ILE A 15 30.14 -47.81 -18.58
CA ILE A 15 29.18 -47.07 -19.40
C ILE A 15 27.87 -46.81 -18.64
N GLU A 16 27.40 -47.77 -17.84
CA GLU A 16 26.19 -47.64 -17.02
C GLU A 16 26.38 -46.60 -15.91
N LEU A 17 27.56 -46.55 -15.28
CA LEU A 17 27.90 -45.49 -14.33
C LEU A 17 27.92 -44.10 -14.99
N LEU A 18 28.48 -43.99 -16.19
CA LEU A 18 28.51 -42.72 -16.93
C LEU A 18 27.10 -42.23 -17.28
N ILE A 19 26.22 -43.14 -17.69
CA ILE A 19 24.80 -42.83 -17.95
C ILE A 19 24.09 -42.45 -16.64
N ALA A 20 24.33 -43.16 -15.54
CA ALA A 20 23.72 -42.84 -14.25
C ALA A 20 24.11 -41.44 -13.75
N ILE A 21 25.40 -41.08 -13.84
CA ILE A 21 25.90 -39.75 -13.42
C ILE A 21 25.35 -38.65 -14.34
N SER A 22 25.21 -38.89 -15.65
CA SER A 22 24.67 -37.87 -16.56
C SER A 22 23.19 -37.57 -16.26
N VAL A 23 22.37 -38.59 -16.01
CA VAL A 23 20.97 -38.40 -15.60
C VAL A 23 20.90 -37.72 -14.23
N PHE A 24 21.77 -38.10 -13.29
CA PHE A 24 21.82 -37.51 -11.96
C PHE A 24 22.19 -36.02 -11.99
N THR A 25 23.18 -35.63 -12.79
CA THR A 25 23.59 -34.23 -12.91
C THR A 25 22.49 -33.37 -13.54
N ILE A 26 21.77 -33.87 -14.55
CA ILE A 26 20.59 -33.19 -15.12
C ILE A 26 19.51 -32.99 -14.04
N GLY A 27 19.23 -34.02 -13.24
CA GLY A 27 18.26 -33.94 -12.14
C GLY A 27 18.64 -32.90 -11.09
N ILE A 28 19.91 -32.85 -10.67
CA ILE A 28 20.41 -31.84 -9.73
C ILE A 28 20.30 -30.43 -10.32
N MET A 29 20.71 -30.25 -11.57
CA MET A 29 20.62 -28.93 -12.21
C MET A 29 19.18 -28.42 -12.26
N ALA A 30 18.23 -29.29 -12.60
CA ALA A 30 16.81 -28.95 -12.60
C ALA A 30 16.28 -28.56 -11.20
N ALA A 31 16.68 -29.30 -10.16
CA ALA A 31 16.32 -28.96 -8.79
C ALA A 31 16.94 -27.63 -8.34
N PHE A 32 18.19 -27.37 -8.74
CA PHE A 32 18.91 -26.15 -8.37
C PHE A 32 18.32 -24.90 -9.03
N THR A 33 17.97 -24.96 -10.32
CA THR A 33 17.32 -23.83 -11.01
C THR A 33 15.96 -23.51 -10.40
N LEU A 34 15.18 -24.54 -10.02
CA LEU A 34 13.91 -24.34 -9.32
C LEU A 34 14.10 -23.69 -7.93
N ALA A 35 15.13 -24.11 -7.19
CA ALA A 35 15.45 -23.49 -5.90
C ALA A 35 15.80 -22.00 -6.05
N LEU A 36 16.56 -21.64 -7.08
CA LEU A 36 16.89 -20.24 -7.38
C LEU A 36 15.65 -19.42 -7.77
N SER A 37 14.73 -19.97 -8.58
CA SER A 37 13.49 -19.26 -8.92
C SER A 37 12.61 -19.02 -7.69
N ASN A 38 12.57 -19.97 -6.75
CA ASN A 38 11.79 -19.83 -5.53
C ASN A 38 12.26 -18.68 -4.64
N ILE A 39 13.57 -18.38 -4.59
CA ILE A 39 14.10 -17.27 -3.78
C ILE A 39 13.53 -15.92 -4.26
N ASN A 40 13.43 -15.72 -5.58
CA ASN A 40 12.85 -14.50 -6.14
C ASN A 40 11.37 -14.39 -5.80
N THR A 41 10.63 -15.50 -5.91
CA THR A 41 9.21 -15.56 -5.53
C THR A 41 9.00 -15.25 -4.04
N VAL A 42 9.86 -15.74 -3.15
CA VAL A 42 9.79 -15.44 -1.71
C VAL A 42 9.97 -13.94 -1.46
N ARG A 43 10.94 -13.30 -2.13
CA ARG A 43 11.15 -11.85 -2.01
C ARG A 43 9.94 -11.05 -2.51
N ASP A 44 9.38 -11.41 -3.65
CA ASP A 44 8.20 -10.74 -4.18
C ASP A 44 6.97 -10.92 -3.27
N ASN A 45 6.78 -12.12 -2.70
CA ASN A 45 5.72 -12.37 -1.74
C ASN A 45 5.90 -11.55 -0.45
N PHE A 46 7.13 -11.45 0.06
CA PHE A 46 7.43 -10.60 1.20
C PHE A 46 7.08 -9.14 0.92
N ASN A 47 7.52 -8.61 -0.23
CA ASN A 47 7.21 -7.24 -0.63
C ASN A 47 5.71 -7.00 -0.82
N ARG A 48 4.95 -7.98 -1.33
CA ARG A 48 3.49 -7.89 -1.42
C ARG A 48 2.82 -7.73 -0.07
N VAL A 49 3.23 -8.53 0.93
CA VAL A 49 2.67 -8.45 2.28
C VAL A 49 3.06 -7.12 2.95
N LEU A 50 4.32 -6.72 2.81
CA LEU A 50 4.81 -5.45 3.33
C LEU A 50 4.07 -4.26 2.71
N SER A 51 3.97 -4.19 1.39
CA SER A 51 3.22 -3.13 0.69
C SER A 51 1.76 -3.09 1.12
N ALA A 52 1.10 -4.23 1.29
CA ALA A 52 -0.28 -4.28 1.79
C ALA A 52 -0.41 -3.70 3.21
N ASN A 53 0.56 -3.96 4.09
CA ASN A 53 0.58 -3.37 5.43
C ASN A 53 0.88 -1.87 5.39
N LEU A 54 1.79 -1.41 4.53
CA LEU A 54 2.08 0.02 4.34
C LEU A 54 0.89 0.79 3.74
N SER A 55 0.13 0.17 2.83
CA SER A 55 -1.11 0.76 2.31
C SER A 55 -2.14 0.92 3.44
N ARG A 56 -2.33 -0.11 4.28
CA ARG A 56 -3.21 -0.05 5.45
C ARG A 56 -2.76 1.00 6.46
N GLU A 57 -1.47 1.10 6.74
CA GLU A 57 -0.93 2.13 7.64
C GLU A 57 -1.30 3.54 7.15
N GLY A 58 -1.22 3.81 5.84
CA GLY A 58 -1.66 5.10 5.30
C GLY A 58 -3.15 5.38 5.53
N LEU A 59 -4.02 4.35 5.54
CA LEU A 59 -5.43 4.51 5.92
C LEU A 59 -5.58 4.76 7.42
N GLU A 60 -4.78 4.11 8.27
CA GLU A 60 -4.77 4.32 9.72
C GLU A 60 -4.38 5.75 10.09
N VAL A 61 -3.40 6.34 9.41
CA VAL A 61 -3.00 7.74 9.63
C VAL A 61 -4.18 8.68 9.36
N VAL A 62 -4.86 8.51 8.21
CA VAL A 62 -6.03 9.34 7.87
C VAL A 62 -7.17 9.12 8.88
N ARG A 63 -7.39 7.88 9.32
CA ARG A 63 -8.38 7.57 10.36
C ARG A 63 -8.00 8.24 11.69
N ASN A 64 -6.74 8.20 12.08
CA ASN A 64 -6.26 8.81 13.32
C ASN A 64 -6.47 10.33 13.32
N ILE A 65 -6.18 11.00 12.21
CA ILE A 65 -6.45 12.43 12.02
C ILE A 65 -7.95 12.72 12.17
N ARG A 66 -8.80 11.96 11.47
CA ARG A 66 -10.26 12.09 11.54
C ARG A 66 -10.79 11.92 12.97
N ASP A 67 -10.36 10.86 13.64
CA ASP A 67 -10.84 10.52 14.98
C ASP A 67 -10.32 11.54 16.01
N THR A 68 -9.11 12.07 15.81
CA THR A 68 -8.58 13.20 16.59
C THR A 68 -9.44 14.45 16.42
N ASN A 69 -9.85 14.78 15.19
CA ASN A 69 -10.76 15.90 14.95
C ASN A 69 -12.11 15.71 15.67
N TRP A 70 -12.62 14.48 15.72
CA TRP A 70 -13.84 14.16 16.48
C TRP A 70 -13.69 14.39 17.98
N LEU A 71 -12.54 14.05 18.56
CA LEU A 71 -12.26 14.30 19.97
C LEU A 71 -12.22 15.81 20.24
N LYS A 72 -11.54 16.59 19.38
CA LYS A 72 -11.51 18.06 19.49
C LYS A 72 -12.91 18.69 19.44
N ILE A 73 -13.80 18.17 18.59
CA ILE A 73 -15.21 18.60 18.53
C ILE A 73 -15.93 18.31 19.86
N GLN A 74 -15.72 17.13 20.46
CA GLN A 74 -16.38 16.76 21.72
C GLN A 74 -15.91 17.61 22.90
N ASP A 75 -14.62 17.93 22.91
CA ASP A 75 -14.00 18.73 23.97
C ASP A 75 -14.21 20.25 23.74
N ASN A 76 -14.91 20.62 22.66
CA ASN A 76 -15.17 22.00 22.26
C ASN A 76 -13.87 22.82 22.19
N GLU A 77 -12.80 22.16 21.70
CA GLU A 77 -11.48 22.77 21.50
C GLU A 77 -11.47 23.70 20.29
N ASP A 78 -10.54 24.66 20.31
CA ASP A 78 -10.27 25.52 19.16
C ASP A 78 -9.38 24.79 18.14
N CYS A 79 -9.85 24.68 16.90
CA CYS A 79 -9.07 24.12 15.81
C CYS A 79 -8.17 25.16 15.11
N SER A 80 -8.22 26.43 15.50
CA SER A 80 -7.32 27.45 15.01
C SER A 80 -6.00 27.31 15.76
N GLY A 81 -4.99 26.75 15.11
CA GLY A 81 -3.69 26.56 15.76
C GLY A 81 -3.03 27.86 16.23
N ASN A 82 -3.50 29.06 15.84
CA ASN A 82 -2.81 30.31 16.16
C ASN A 82 -3.63 31.61 16.31
N VAL A 83 -4.87 31.81 15.81
CA VAL A 83 -5.68 33.03 16.09
C VAL A 83 -7.16 32.85 15.69
N GLY A 84 -8.09 33.09 16.63
CA GLY A 84 -9.54 33.20 16.38
C GLY A 84 -10.33 31.92 16.70
N LEU A 85 -11.63 32.00 17.02
CA LEU A 85 -12.41 30.78 17.28
C LEU A 85 -12.71 30.07 15.96
N GLN A 86 -12.08 28.91 15.70
CA GLN A 86 -12.43 28.03 14.59
C GLN A 86 -13.14 26.79 15.13
N ILE A 87 -14.38 26.58 14.66
CA ILE A 87 -15.13 25.36 14.93
C ILE A 87 -14.42 24.20 14.22
N CYS A 88 -14.07 23.18 14.99
CA CYS A 88 -13.51 21.94 14.45
C CYS A 88 -14.52 21.25 13.53
N GLU A 89 -14.05 20.83 12.35
CA GLU A 89 -14.78 19.92 11.47
C GLU A 89 -14.09 18.55 11.50
N TRP A 90 -14.85 17.47 11.38
CA TRP A 90 -14.31 16.11 11.42
C TRP A 90 -13.30 15.86 10.29
N ALA A 91 -13.48 16.54 9.16
CA ALA A 91 -12.64 16.48 7.97
C ALA A 91 -11.53 17.55 7.94
N ASN A 92 -11.24 18.23 9.05
CA ASN A 92 -10.16 19.22 9.08
C ASN A 92 -8.81 18.56 8.73
N GLY A 93 -8.06 19.16 7.79
CA GLY A 93 -6.83 18.58 7.24
C GLY A 93 -7.02 17.41 6.28
N LEU A 94 -8.26 16.99 6.01
CA LEU A 94 -8.61 15.86 5.12
C LEU A 94 -9.33 16.34 3.86
N GLY A 95 -8.71 17.29 3.16
CA GLY A 95 -9.21 17.83 1.90
C GLY A 95 -9.03 16.85 0.73
N VAL A 96 -9.74 17.11 -0.36
CA VAL A 96 -9.55 16.37 -1.62
C VAL A 96 -8.17 16.66 -2.19
N GLY A 97 -7.45 15.61 -2.58
CA GLY A 97 -6.12 15.76 -3.17
C GLY A 97 -5.24 14.53 -2.98
N TYR A 98 -3.95 14.75 -3.22
CA TYR A 98 -2.90 13.75 -3.04
C TYR A 98 -1.99 14.13 -1.88
N TYR A 99 -1.59 13.13 -1.11
CA TYR A 99 -0.86 13.31 0.13
C TYR A 99 0.17 12.20 0.31
N TYR A 100 1.13 12.47 1.19
CA TYR A 100 1.96 11.47 1.84
C TYR A 100 2.06 11.81 3.32
N ALA A 101 2.33 10.80 4.14
CA ALA A 101 2.42 10.94 5.57
C ALA A 101 3.19 9.75 6.15
N ASP A 102 3.83 9.96 7.28
CA ASP A 102 4.48 8.94 8.11
C ASP A 102 3.50 8.35 9.13
N HIS A 103 3.90 7.21 9.71
CA HIS A 103 3.08 6.47 10.66
C HIS A 103 2.69 7.26 11.94
N ASP A 104 3.46 8.30 12.26
CA ASP A 104 3.36 9.14 13.44
C ASP A 104 2.95 10.59 13.11
N ASP A 105 2.66 10.87 11.84
CA ASP A 105 2.20 12.19 11.43
C ASP A 105 0.79 12.48 11.96
N THR A 106 0.62 13.68 12.51
CA THR A 106 -0.68 14.20 12.96
C THR A 106 -1.38 15.03 11.88
N GLU A 107 -0.71 15.29 10.76
CA GLU A 107 -1.22 16.06 9.63
C GLU A 107 -0.71 15.45 8.32
N LEU A 108 -1.49 15.55 7.24
CA LEU A 108 -1.08 15.04 5.94
C LEU A 108 -0.24 16.07 5.20
N THR A 109 0.86 15.63 4.58
CA THR A 109 1.64 16.49 3.70
C THR A 109 1.10 16.44 2.28
N ALA A 110 0.61 17.58 1.77
CA ALA A 110 0.03 17.67 0.44
C ALA A 110 1.08 17.49 -0.67
N PHE A 111 0.73 16.71 -1.68
CA PHE A 111 1.45 16.59 -2.93
C PHE A 111 0.59 17.18 -4.06
N SER A 112 1.08 18.24 -4.69
CA SER A 112 0.35 18.90 -5.77
C SER A 112 0.36 18.07 -7.04
N CYS A 113 -0.77 17.46 -7.38
CA CYS A 113 -0.98 16.76 -8.64
C CYS A 113 -2.44 16.90 -9.09
N ASN A 114 -2.66 16.99 -10.40
CA ASN A 114 -3.98 17.11 -11.02
C ASN A 114 -4.12 16.11 -12.18
N ASP A 115 -3.92 14.84 -11.88
CA ASP A 115 -4.00 13.74 -12.83
C ASP A 115 -4.48 12.47 -12.09
N THR A 116 -4.52 11.33 -12.76
CA THR A 116 -4.78 10.01 -12.20
C THR A 116 -3.75 9.65 -11.12
N ILE A 117 -4.16 8.81 -10.17
CA ILE A 117 -3.29 8.34 -9.08
C ILE A 117 -2.00 7.67 -9.59
N ASP A 118 -2.04 7.01 -10.76
CA ASP A 118 -0.87 6.37 -11.37
C ASP A 118 0.15 7.38 -11.91
N ASN A 119 -0.32 8.44 -12.55
CA ASN A 119 0.52 9.53 -13.02
C ASN A 119 1.07 10.33 -11.82
N CYS A 120 0.23 10.62 -10.84
CA CYS A 120 0.65 11.30 -9.61
C CYS A 120 1.68 10.49 -8.82
N MET A 121 1.50 9.17 -8.70
CA MET A 121 2.50 8.28 -8.11
C MET A 121 3.83 8.38 -8.85
N SER A 122 3.82 8.28 -10.18
CA SER A 122 5.04 8.34 -11.00
C SER A 122 5.74 9.69 -10.87
N LEU A 123 5.00 10.80 -10.92
CA LEU A 123 5.54 12.15 -10.67
C LEU A 123 6.12 12.29 -9.27
N CYS A 124 5.44 11.75 -8.26
CA CYS A 124 5.89 11.86 -6.88
C CYS A 124 7.21 11.10 -6.65
N ILE A 125 7.39 9.95 -7.31
CA ILE A 125 8.62 9.14 -7.23
C ILE A 125 9.76 9.80 -8.01
N ASP A 126 9.54 10.10 -9.29
CA ASP A 126 10.62 10.39 -10.24
C ASP A 126 11.03 11.87 -10.24
N VAL A 127 10.10 12.79 -9.97
CA VAL A 127 10.36 14.23 -10.02
C VAL A 127 10.63 14.78 -8.63
N SER A 128 9.75 14.48 -7.67
CA SER A 128 9.85 15.07 -6.32
C SER A 128 10.66 14.21 -5.36
N GLY A 129 10.63 12.89 -5.52
CA GLY A 129 11.16 11.93 -4.57
C GLY A 129 10.42 11.86 -3.23
N SER A 130 9.39 12.66 -3.00
CA SER A 130 8.71 12.83 -1.70
C SER A 130 7.93 11.59 -1.27
N CYS A 131 7.39 10.82 -2.21
CA CYS A 131 6.63 9.61 -1.90
C CYS A 131 7.52 8.38 -1.64
N ASN A 132 8.85 8.49 -1.75
CA ASN A 132 9.74 7.37 -1.49
C ASN A 132 9.75 7.03 0.00
N LEU A 133 9.70 5.73 0.32
CA LEU A 133 9.83 5.26 1.69
C LEU A 133 11.28 4.87 1.98
N TYR A 134 11.74 5.25 3.15
CA TYR A 134 13.05 5.00 3.71
C TYR A 134 12.88 4.17 4.98
N LEU A 135 13.77 3.21 5.19
CA LEU A 135 13.79 2.41 6.42
C LEU A 135 14.70 3.12 7.43
N ASN A 136 14.11 3.62 8.52
CA ASN A 136 14.83 4.23 9.63
C ASN A 136 14.33 3.62 10.94
N GLY A 137 15.21 3.12 11.80
CA GLY A 137 14.82 2.57 13.11
C GLY A 137 13.88 1.35 13.10
N GLY A 138 13.65 0.72 11.94
CA GLY A 138 12.73 -0.42 11.80
C GLY A 138 11.33 -0.04 11.28
N THR A 139 11.06 1.24 11.08
CA THR A 139 9.82 1.77 10.49
C THR A 139 10.09 2.36 9.11
N TYR A 140 9.07 2.33 8.24
CA TYR A 140 9.13 2.99 6.95
C TYR A 140 8.57 4.39 7.07
N ASN A 141 9.34 5.37 6.63
CA ASN A 141 8.96 6.77 6.65
C ASN A 141 9.45 7.52 5.41
N HIS A 142 9.05 8.77 5.24
CA HIS A 142 9.41 9.64 4.13
C HIS A 142 10.72 10.43 4.43
N ASP A 143 11.40 10.12 5.54
CA ASP A 143 12.66 10.73 5.96
C ASP A 143 13.88 10.21 5.17
N GLN A 144 14.51 11.11 4.43
CA GLN A 144 15.66 10.81 3.58
C GLN A 144 16.93 10.42 4.36
N LEU A 145 16.98 10.58 5.68
CA LEU A 145 18.07 10.11 6.52
C LEU A 145 18.13 8.58 6.64
N GLY A 146 17.03 7.88 6.33
CA GLY A 146 16.96 6.42 6.36
C GLY A 146 17.60 5.72 5.15
N THR A 147 17.55 4.39 5.13
CA THR A 147 17.98 3.60 3.96
C THR A 147 16.85 3.59 2.93
N LYS A 148 17.10 4.13 1.73
CA LYS A 148 16.11 4.16 0.64
C LYS A 148 15.59 2.76 0.34
N SER A 149 14.28 2.57 0.42
CA SER A 149 13.62 1.33 0.04
C SER A 149 13.25 1.31 -1.44
N SER A 150 12.79 0.17 -1.95
CA SER A 150 12.20 0.05 -3.28
C SER A 150 10.73 0.44 -3.33
N MET A 151 10.17 0.96 -2.24
CA MET A 151 8.74 1.21 -2.06
C MET A 151 8.44 2.72 -2.02
N SER A 152 7.24 3.06 -2.47
CA SER A 152 6.72 4.43 -2.43
C SER A 152 5.23 4.41 -2.15
N ARG A 153 4.74 5.38 -1.39
CA ARG A 153 3.34 5.48 -0.97
C ARG A 153 2.75 6.84 -1.34
N ILE A 154 1.52 6.82 -1.83
CA ILE A 154 0.70 8.01 -2.03
C ILE A 154 -0.70 7.75 -1.47
N ILE A 155 -1.29 8.76 -0.87
CA ILE A 155 -2.66 8.75 -0.35
C ILE A 155 -3.49 9.69 -1.22
N LYS A 156 -4.62 9.23 -1.73
CA LYS A 156 -5.63 10.04 -2.42
C LYS A 156 -6.85 10.18 -1.51
N ILE A 157 -7.34 11.39 -1.36
CA ILE A 157 -8.61 11.68 -0.68
C ILE A 157 -9.60 12.24 -1.69
N GLU A 158 -10.82 11.72 -1.66
CA GLU A 158 -11.96 12.13 -2.45
C GLU A 158 -13.13 12.42 -1.52
N ASN A 159 -13.97 13.40 -1.84
CA ASN A 159 -15.17 13.68 -1.05
C ASN A 159 -16.29 12.72 -1.43
N ILE A 160 -17.07 12.29 -0.44
CA ILE A 160 -18.33 11.58 -0.63
C ILE A 160 -19.46 12.59 -0.46
N CYS A 161 -20.15 12.89 -1.54
CA CYS A 161 -21.26 13.82 -1.58
C CYS A 161 -22.56 13.05 -1.77
N ILE A 162 -23.59 13.39 -0.98
CA ILE A 162 -24.93 12.82 -1.13
C ILE A 162 -25.86 13.91 -1.64
N THR A 163 -26.64 13.60 -2.68
CA THR A 163 -27.71 14.43 -3.21
C THR A 163 -29.03 13.65 -3.26
N GLU A 164 -30.16 14.33 -3.20
CA GLU A 164 -31.48 13.70 -3.37
C GLU A 164 -31.95 13.83 -4.81
N VAL A 165 -32.15 12.69 -5.48
CA VAL A 165 -32.74 12.63 -6.84
C VAL A 165 -34.02 11.82 -6.74
N ASP A 166 -35.15 12.42 -7.11
CA ASP A 166 -36.48 11.81 -7.03
C ASP A 166 -36.85 11.23 -5.65
N GLY A 167 -36.34 11.87 -4.58
CA GLY A 167 -36.57 11.47 -3.19
C GLY A 167 -35.72 10.28 -2.71
N LEU A 168 -34.69 9.90 -3.48
CA LEU A 168 -33.71 8.89 -3.10
C LEU A 168 -32.32 9.50 -2.91
N PRO A 169 -31.58 9.12 -1.86
CA PRO A 169 -30.19 9.56 -1.69
C PRO A 169 -29.29 8.87 -2.71
N VAL A 170 -28.53 9.66 -3.45
CA VAL A 170 -27.51 9.22 -4.42
C VAL A 170 -26.15 9.66 -3.91
N GLU A 171 -25.24 8.69 -3.75
CA GLU A 171 -23.84 8.92 -3.38
C GLU A 171 -22.99 9.14 -4.63
N ASP A 172 -22.18 10.19 -4.63
CA ASP A 172 -21.16 10.48 -5.64
C ASP A 172 -19.80 10.74 -4.97
N THR A 173 -18.72 10.27 -5.61
CA THR A 173 -17.36 10.50 -5.11
C THR A 173 -16.62 11.49 -5.99
N ARG A 174 -16.17 12.60 -5.40
CA ARG A 174 -15.50 13.70 -6.10
C ARG A 174 -14.01 13.73 -5.83
N ASP A 175 -13.25 13.69 -6.92
CA ASP A 175 -11.80 13.83 -6.95
C ASP A 175 -11.34 15.28 -7.12
N ASN A 176 -12.27 16.22 -7.27
CA ASN A 176 -11.99 17.65 -7.32
C ASN A 176 -13.12 18.47 -6.68
N GLY A 177 -12.74 19.42 -5.83
CA GLY A 177 -13.65 20.40 -5.24
C GLY A 177 -14.55 19.88 -4.10
N PRO A 178 -15.25 20.81 -3.41
CA PRO A 178 -16.21 20.47 -2.36
C PRO A 178 -17.54 19.94 -2.93
N CYS A 179 -18.37 19.38 -2.05
CA CYS A 179 -19.77 19.10 -2.38
C CYS A 179 -20.54 20.41 -2.66
N ASP A 180 -21.39 20.39 -3.68
CA ASP A 180 -22.13 21.55 -4.16
C ASP A 180 -23.39 21.81 -3.33
N LYS A 181 -23.23 22.65 -2.31
CA LYS A 181 -24.34 23.08 -1.45
C LYS A 181 -25.45 23.82 -2.21
N SER A 182 -25.19 24.36 -3.41
CA SER A 182 -26.20 25.12 -4.17
C SER A 182 -27.27 24.22 -4.78
N ILE A 183 -26.96 22.95 -5.01
CA ILE A 183 -27.89 21.92 -5.49
C ILE A 183 -28.34 20.98 -4.36
N GLY A 184 -28.05 21.32 -3.10
CA GLY A 184 -28.48 20.56 -1.93
C GLY A 184 -27.57 19.39 -1.56
N GLU A 185 -26.33 19.32 -2.07
CA GLU A 185 -25.43 18.24 -1.68
C GLU A 185 -24.93 18.38 -0.24
N VAL A 186 -24.84 17.22 0.43
CA VAL A 186 -24.29 17.08 1.77
C VAL A 186 -22.94 16.36 1.69
N HIS A 187 -21.93 16.92 2.35
CA HIS A 187 -20.66 16.23 2.56
C HIS A 187 -20.85 15.12 3.60
N ALA A 188 -20.91 13.88 3.13
CA ALA A 188 -21.25 12.71 3.94
C ALA A 188 -20.03 11.93 4.44
N GLY A 189 -18.88 12.09 3.80
CA GLY A 189 -17.68 11.33 4.11
C GLY A 189 -16.53 11.62 3.16
N ILE A 190 -15.43 10.89 3.33
CA ILE A 190 -14.30 10.87 2.41
C ILE A 190 -14.01 9.43 1.98
N ARG A 191 -13.62 9.24 0.72
CA ARG A 191 -12.98 8.02 0.24
C ARG A 191 -11.48 8.22 0.27
N VAL A 192 -10.79 7.34 0.98
CA VAL A 192 -9.33 7.37 1.10
C VAL A 192 -8.78 6.18 0.34
N THR A 193 -7.82 6.42 -0.55
CA THR A 193 -7.10 5.38 -1.28
C THR A 193 -5.61 5.52 -1.02
N SER A 194 -5.01 4.53 -0.37
CA SER A 194 -3.58 4.44 -0.10
C SER A 194 -2.95 3.46 -1.08
N LYS A 195 -2.20 3.98 -2.06
CA LYS A 195 -1.51 3.19 -3.09
C LYS A 195 -0.03 3.08 -2.72
N VAL A 196 0.47 1.85 -2.71
CA VAL A 196 1.89 1.56 -2.53
C VAL A 196 2.43 0.90 -3.79
N ARG A 197 3.49 1.48 -4.36
CA ARG A 197 4.21 0.96 -5.51
C ARG A 197 5.57 0.45 -5.06
N TRP A 198 5.97 -0.72 -5.53
CA TRP A 198 7.36 -1.17 -5.39
C TRP A 198 7.92 -1.68 -6.70
N THR A 199 9.22 -1.47 -6.89
CA THR A 199 9.96 -1.96 -8.06
C THR A 199 10.39 -3.41 -7.81
N GLY A 200 9.70 -4.36 -8.45
CA GLY A 200 10.12 -5.75 -8.52
C GLY A 200 11.25 -5.96 -9.54
N THR A 201 11.67 -7.21 -9.72
CA THR A 201 12.84 -7.56 -10.55
C THR A 201 12.73 -7.08 -12.01
N ASN A 202 11.52 -7.09 -12.59
CA ASN A 202 11.28 -6.73 -14.00
C ASN A 202 10.10 -5.76 -14.20
N LYS A 203 9.34 -5.44 -13.15
CA LYS A 203 8.13 -4.62 -13.24
C LYS A 203 7.82 -3.96 -11.90
N SER A 204 7.26 -2.76 -11.94
CA SER A 204 6.60 -2.15 -10.79
C SER A 204 5.25 -2.84 -10.53
N ILE A 205 4.97 -3.11 -9.26
CA ILE A 205 3.71 -3.70 -8.81
C ILE A 205 3.08 -2.74 -7.80
N ASP A 206 1.76 -2.62 -7.89
CA ASP A 206 0.98 -1.73 -7.03
C ASP A 206 0.02 -2.54 -6.16
N ILE A 207 -0.18 -2.06 -4.94
CA ILE A 207 -1.23 -2.52 -4.03
C ILE A 207 -1.97 -1.30 -3.49
N ASP A 208 -3.29 -1.33 -3.64
CA ASP A 208 -4.18 -0.26 -3.22
C ASP A 208 -5.02 -0.78 -2.05
N ALA A 209 -5.09 0.01 -0.98
CA ALA A 209 -6.08 -0.15 0.08
C ALA A 209 -7.01 1.06 0.01
N SER A 210 -8.31 0.83 -0.04
CA SER A 210 -9.30 1.91 -0.06
C SER A 210 -10.36 1.72 1.01
N GLU A 211 -10.84 2.83 1.55
CA GLU A 211 -11.87 2.86 2.58
C GLU A 211 -12.78 4.07 2.43
N LEU A 212 -14.06 3.88 2.73
CA LEU A 212 -15.05 4.94 2.85
C LEU A 212 -15.17 5.33 4.32
N MET A 213 -14.83 6.57 4.63
CA MET A 213 -14.85 7.13 5.98
C MET A 213 -15.97 8.17 6.08
N TYR A 214 -17.10 7.79 6.68
CA TYR A 214 -18.28 8.65 6.80
C TYR A 214 -18.26 9.55 8.05
N ASP A 215 -18.99 10.66 7.98
CA ASP A 215 -19.45 11.45 9.13
C ASP A 215 -20.56 10.69 9.84
N TRP A 216 -20.18 9.81 10.78
CA TRP A 216 -21.11 8.89 11.42
C TRP A 216 -21.85 9.48 12.64
N ARG A 217 -21.53 10.71 13.06
CA ARG A 217 -22.12 11.34 14.26
C ARG A 217 -23.22 12.37 13.95
N ARG A 218 -23.68 12.44 12.71
CA ARG A 218 -24.82 13.28 12.29
C ARG A 218 -26.13 12.52 12.23
#